data_AF-A0A534AUP1-F1
#
_entry.id   AF-A0A534AUP1-F1
#
_cell.length_a   1.000
_cell.length_b   1.000
_cell.length_c   1.000
_cell.angle_alpha   90.00
_cell.angle_beta   90.00
_cell.angle_gamma   90.00
#
_symmetry.space_group_name_H-M   'P 1'
#
loop_
_entity.id
_entity.type
_entity.pdbx_description
1 polymer ?
#
loop_
_entity_poly.entity_id
_entity_poly.type
_entity_poly.pdbx_seq_one_letter_code
_entity_poly.pdbx_strand_id
1 'polypeptide(L)'
;MAFPVRCCALVGRFEDPRIAESVSALLPHLARRGVEVLVSEHNPPGVPGADVTRVADAELGARTDLLIAIGGDGTLLHAARLVARHAVPLLGVNRGRLGFLTDVMPQNMLQWVDAALAGELEADRRQ
;
A
#
# COMPACT_ATOMS: atom_id res chain seq x y z
N MET A 1 -8.63 -1.98 -14.86
CA MET A 1 -7.84 -1.03 -14.05
C MET A 1 -7.70 0.24 -14.86
N ALA A 2 -7.83 1.42 -14.23
CA ALA A 2 -7.58 2.69 -14.90
C ALA A 2 -6.08 3.00 -14.80
N PHE A 3 -5.40 3.08 -15.94
CA PHE A 3 -4.00 3.52 -16.01
C PHE A 3 -3.93 4.90 -16.66
N PRO A 4 -3.01 5.77 -16.20
CA PRO A 4 -1.99 5.55 -15.16
C PRO A 4 -2.52 5.71 -13.72
N VAL A 5 -1.97 4.95 -12.76
CA VAL A 5 -2.19 5.16 -11.32
C VAL A 5 -1.56 6.49 -10.92
N ARG A 6 -2.36 7.41 -10.38
CA ARG A 6 -1.91 8.75 -9.94
C ARG A 6 -1.96 8.90 -8.43
N CYS A 7 -2.80 8.12 -7.77
CA CYS A 7 -2.95 8.14 -6.32
C CYS A 7 -2.90 6.72 -5.74
N CYS A 8 -2.09 6.55 -4.70
CA CYS A 8 -2.00 5.32 -3.91
C CYS A 8 -2.37 5.57 -2.44
N ALA A 9 -3.07 4.61 -1.84
CA ALA A 9 -3.30 4.59 -0.41
C ALA A 9 -2.36 3.56 0.23
N LEU A 10 -1.69 3.93 1.33
CA LEU A 10 -0.89 3.00 2.13
C LEU A 10 -1.60 2.65 3.43
N VAL A 11 -1.73 1.36 3.69
CA VAL A 11 -2.32 0.82 4.92
C VAL A 11 -1.32 -0.11 5.59
N GLY A 12 -1.06 0.10 6.88
CA GLY A 12 -0.11 -0.67 7.66
C GLY A 12 -0.01 -0.13 9.07
N ARG A 13 0.63 -0.88 9.96
CA ARG A 13 0.92 -0.43 11.33
C ARG A 13 2.28 0.25 11.34
N PHE A 14 2.32 1.56 11.15
CA PHE A 14 3.57 2.31 10.96
C PHE A 14 4.44 2.39 12.23
N GLU A 15 3.92 2.00 13.40
CA GLU A 15 4.72 1.82 14.61
C GLU A 15 5.54 0.53 14.62
N ASP A 16 5.23 -0.48 13.78
CA ASP A 16 6.08 -1.65 13.62
C ASP A 16 7.33 -1.24 12.80
N PRO A 17 8.56 -1.36 13.35
CA PRO A 17 9.77 -0.93 12.67
C PRO A 17 9.98 -1.55 11.29
N ARG A 18 9.54 -2.79 11.06
CA ARG A 18 9.68 -3.47 9.76
C ARG A 18 8.76 -2.89 8.71
N ILE A 19 7.57 -2.43 9.13
CA ILE A 19 6.61 -1.76 8.28
C ILE A 19 7.07 -0.33 8.02
N ALA A 20 7.54 0.38 9.06
CA ALA A 20 8.13 1.70 8.92
C ALA A 20 9.30 1.72 7.93
N GLU A 21 10.17 0.70 7.95
CA GLU A 21 11.26 0.54 6.99
C GLU A 21 10.73 0.41 5.55
N SER A 22 9.73 -0.46 5.33
CA SER A 22 9.09 -0.62 4.02
C SER A 22 8.47 0.69 3.52
N VAL A 23 7.73 1.38 4.39
CA VAL A 23 7.09 2.66 4.05
C VAL A 23 8.15 3.72 3.72
N SER A 24 9.24 3.77 4.48
CA SER A 24 10.35 4.72 4.25
C SER A 24 11.08 4.45 2.93
N ALA A 25 11.15 3.19 2.48
CA ALA A 25 11.68 2.86 1.16
C ALA A 25 10.68 3.16 0.02
N LEU A 26 9.39 2.96 0.28
CA LEU A 26 8.32 3.10 -0.70
C LEU A 26 7.96 4.56 -1.00
N LEU A 27 7.89 5.41 0.02
CA LEU A 27 7.47 6.81 -0.15
C LEU A 27 8.33 7.59 -1.17
N PRO A 28 9.67 7.61 -1.08
CA PRO A 28 10.49 8.29 -2.09
C PRO A 28 10.40 7.64 -3.48
N HIS A 29 10.04 6.36 -3.56
CA HIS A 29 9.88 5.64 -4.82
C HIS A 29 8.59 6.02 -5.55
N LEU A 30 7.49 6.19 -4.81
CA LEU A 30 6.21 6.71 -5.32
C LEU A 30 6.31 8.20 -5.66
N ALA A 31 6.94 9.00 -4.81
CA ALA A 31 7.12 10.43 -5.03
C ALA A 31 7.91 10.73 -6.32
N ARG A 32 8.98 9.98 -6.61
CA ARG A 32 9.74 10.09 -7.87
C ARG A 32 8.92 9.79 -9.13
N ARG A 33 7.78 9.13 -8.99
CA ARG A 33 6.84 8.82 -10.08
C ARG A 33 5.66 9.79 -10.15
N GLY A 34 5.63 10.80 -9.28
CA GLY A 34 4.52 11.76 -9.21
C GLY A 34 3.22 11.12 -8.71
N VAL A 35 3.30 10.02 -7.96
CA VAL A 35 2.14 9.36 -7.34
C VAL A 35 1.84 10.03 -6.01
N GLU A 36 0.62 10.56 -5.85
CA GLU A 36 0.13 11.05 -4.56
C GLU A 36 -0.05 9.88 -3.60
N VAL A 37 0.31 10.09 -2.33
CA VAL A 37 0.18 9.06 -1.30
C VAL A 37 -0.82 9.49 -0.23
N LEU A 38 -1.90 8.71 -0.08
CA LEU A 38 -2.87 8.83 0.99
C LEU A 38 -2.52 7.85 2.13
N VAL A 39 -2.70 8.30 3.37
CA VAL A 39 -2.61 7.44 4.56
C VAL A 39 -3.78 7.74 5.50
N SER A 40 -4.15 6.76 6.32
CA SER A 40 -5.11 6.99 7.40
C SER A 40 -4.62 8.10 8.33
N GLU A 41 -5.52 9.00 8.72
CA GLU A 41 -5.29 10.02 9.74
C GLU A 41 -4.86 9.44 11.10
N HIS A 42 -5.23 8.19 11.38
CA HIS A 42 -4.87 7.47 12.61
C HIS A 42 -3.38 7.04 12.66
N ASN A 43 -2.66 7.07 11.54
CA ASN A 43 -1.24 6.76 11.55
C ASN A 43 -0.45 7.84 12.31
N PRO A 44 0.66 7.51 12.97
CA PRO A 44 1.46 8.50 13.70
C PRO A 44 1.97 9.61 12.75
N PRO A 45 2.04 10.88 13.22
CA PRO A 45 2.75 11.94 12.51
C PRO A 45 4.24 11.61 12.45
N GLY A 46 4.87 11.83 11.28
CA GLY A 46 6.31 11.62 11.12
C GLY A 46 6.72 10.38 10.33
N VAL A 47 5.90 9.92 9.37
CA VAL A 47 6.38 9.00 8.33
C VAL A 47 7.42 9.76 7.48
N PRO A 48 8.73 9.44 7.58
CA PRO A 48 9.76 10.28 6.96
C PRO A 48 9.81 10.03 5.45
N GLY A 49 9.96 11.09 4.65
CA GLY A 49 10.47 10.98 3.27
C GLY A 49 9.54 11.31 2.11
N ALA A 50 8.29 11.76 2.32
CA ALA A 50 7.45 12.35 1.28
C ALA A 50 6.25 13.14 1.84
N ASP A 51 5.69 14.05 1.04
CA ASP A 51 4.39 14.66 1.29
C ASP A 51 3.30 13.57 1.20
N VAL A 52 2.71 13.22 2.34
CA VAL A 52 1.57 12.29 2.42
C VAL A 52 0.31 13.05 2.83
N THR A 53 -0.78 12.79 2.14
CA THR A 53 -2.10 13.33 2.48
C THR A 53 -2.78 12.42 3.49
N ARG A 54 -3.23 12.97 4.61
CA ARG A 54 -3.95 12.22 5.65
C ARG A 54 -5.44 12.37 5.44
N VAL A 55 -6.16 11.25 5.49
CA VAL A 55 -7.61 11.20 5.25
C VAL A 55 -8.28 10.22 6.22
N ALA A 56 -9.59 10.34 6.40
CA ALA A 56 -10.36 9.34 7.12
C ALA A 56 -10.30 7.99 6.39
N ASP A 57 -10.35 6.87 7.15
CA ASP A 57 -10.28 5.52 6.58
C ASP A 57 -11.35 5.29 5.49
N ALA A 58 -12.56 5.82 5.71
CA ALA A 58 -13.68 5.72 4.78
C ALA A 58 -13.41 6.38 3.42
N GLU A 59 -12.47 7.32 3.35
CA GLU A 59 -12.10 8.00 2.11
C GLU A 59 -11.00 7.28 1.32
N LEU A 60 -10.19 6.44 1.98
CA LEU A 60 -9.03 5.78 1.35
C LEU A 60 -9.43 4.99 0.11
N GLY A 61 -10.51 4.19 0.20
CA GLY A 61 -11.01 3.41 -0.92
C GLY A 61 -11.62 4.26 -2.04
N ALA A 62 -12.21 5.42 -1.71
CA ALA A 62 -12.91 6.26 -2.69
C ALA A 62 -11.97 7.21 -3.45
N ARG A 63 -10.79 7.51 -2.88
CA ARG A 63 -9.87 8.54 -3.39
C ARG A 63 -8.58 7.97 -3.98
N THR A 64 -8.46 6.66 -4.13
CA THR A 64 -7.22 6.02 -4.59
C THR A 64 -7.44 5.16 -5.82
N ASP A 65 -6.44 5.08 -6.68
CA ASP A 65 -6.46 4.19 -7.85
C ASP A 65 -5.92 2.80 -7.52
N LEU A 66 -5.09 2.71 -6.47
CA LEU A 66 -4.49 1.49 -5.94
C LEU A 66 -4.36 1.60 -4.42
N LEU A 67 -4.70 0.54 -3.69
CA LEU A 67 -4.41 0.45 -2.26
C LEU A 67 -3.30 -0.58 -2.02
N ILE A 68 -2.28 -0.18 -1.26
CA ILE A 68 -1.13 -1.03 -0.91
C ILE A 68 -1.19 -1.31 0.60
N ALA A 69 -1.37 -2.57 0.96
CA ALA A 69 -1.39 -3.05 2.32
C ALA A 69 -0.01 -3.63 2.70
N ILE A 70 0.67 -3.06 3.69
CA ILE A 70 1.98 -3.50 4.16
C ILE A 70 1.84 -4.06 5.57
N GLY A 71 1.97 -5.38 5.70
CA GLY A 71 1.83 -6.09 6.98
C GLY A 71 1.27 -7.50 6.83
N GLY A 72 0.76 -8.06 7.92
CA GLY A 72 0.16 -9.40 7.92
C GLY A 72 -1.33 -9.41 7.55
N ASP A 73 -1.99 -10.54 7.82
CA ASP A 73 -3.38 -10.79 7.45
C ASP A 73 -4.36 -9.75 7.99
N GLY A 74 -4.17 -9.27 9.23
CA GLY A 74 -5.00 -8.23 9.82
C GLY A 74 -4.99 -6.93 9.00
N THR A 75 -3.81 -6.53 8.49
CA THR A 75 -3.65 -5.38 7.60
C THR A 75 -4.34 -5.64 6.27
N LEU A 76 -4.15 -6.82 5.68
CA LEU A 76 -4.74 -7.17 4.39
C LEU A 76 -6.28 -7.23 4.46
N LEU A 77 -6.84 -7.82 5.52
CA LEU A 77 -8.29 -7.87 5.74
C LEU A 77 -8.88 -6.48 5.96
N HIS A 78 -8.20 -5.62 6.71
CA HIS A 78 -8.62 -4.23 6.89
C HIS A 78 -8.61 -3.49 5.55
N ALA A 79 -7.52 -3.57 4.81
CA ALA A 79 -7.37 -3.00 3.48
C ALA A 79 -8.44 -3.50 2.49
N ALA A 80 -8.73 -4.81 2.46
CA ALA A 80 -9.77 -5.39 1.64
C ALA A 80 -11.15 -4.79 1.93
N ARG A 81 -11.48 -4.55 3.20
CA ARG A 81 -12.75 -3.90 3.59
C ARG A 81 -12.84 -2.46 3.08
N LEU A 82 -11.73 -1.72 3.06
CA LEU A 82 -11.70 -0.34 2.58
C LEU A 82 -11.95 -0.25 1.07
N VAL A 83 -11.44 -1.19 0.27
CA VAL A 83 -11.60 -1.16 -1.19
C VAL A 83 -12.81 -1.93 -1.71
N ALA A 84 -13.41 -2.81 -0.90
CA ALA A 84 -14.49 -3.72 -1.33
C ALA A 84 -15.66 -3.02 -2.03
N ARG A 85 -15.96 -1.77 -1.66
CA ARG A 85 -17.07 -0.97 -2.22
C ARG A 85 -16.67 -0.09 -3.41
N HIS A 86 -15.38 0.01 -3.72
CA HIS A 86 -14.86 1.00 -4.67
C HIS A 86 -14.20 0.38 -5.90
N ALA A 87 -14.19 -0.96 -6.02
CA ALA A 87 -13.55 -1.69 -7.12
C ALA A 87 -12.06 -1.32 -7.32
N VAL A 88 -11.42 -0.84 -6.26
CA VAL A 88 -10.02 -0.44 -6.24
C VAL A 88 -9.15 -1.69 -6.08
N PRO A 89 -8.11 -1.88 -6.91
CA PRO A 89 -7.16 -2.97 -6.75
C PRO A 89 -6.41 -2.88 -5.43
N LEU A 90 -6.14 -4.03 -4.83
CA LEU A 90 -5.41 -4.18 -3.58
C LEU A 90 -4.11 -4.94 -3.82
N LEU A 91 -2.97 -4.31 -3.54
CA LEU A 91 -1.67 -4.95 -3.49
C LEU A 91 -1.32 -5.28 -2.03
N GLY A 92 -1.20 -6.56 -1.71
CA GLY A 92 -0.72 -7.02 -0.41
C GLY A 92 0.79 -7.25 -0.40
N VAL A 93 1.49 -6.58 0.51
CA VAL A 93 2.91 -6.79 0.81
C VAL A 93 3.02 -7.42 2.18
N ASN A 94 3.26 -8.73 2.22
CA ASN A 94 3.43 -9.45 3.48
C ASN A 94 4.86 -9.30 4.01
N ARG A 95 4.99 -8.90 5.28
CA ARG A 95 6.24 -8.88 6.05
C ARG A 95 6.07 -9.81 7.26
N GLY A 96 5.93 -11.10 6.98
CA GLY A 96 5.69 -12.15 7.97
C GLY A 96 6.90 -12.42 8.88
N ARG A 97 6.68 -13.19 9.95
CA ARG A 97 7.75 -13.95 10.65
C ARG A 97 7.94 -15.26 9.90
N LEU A 98 9.18 -15.76 9.81
CA LEU A 98 9.56 -17.02 9.13
C LEU A 98 8.50 -18.12 9.34
N GLY A 99 7.68 -18.35 8.32
CA GLY A 99 6.46 -19.17 8.39
C GLY A 99 5.61 -19.02 7.13
N PHE A 100 5.77 -19.99 6.23
CA PHE A 100 4.98 -20.32 5.03
C PHE A 100 4.72 -19.30 3.91
N LEU A 101 4.79 -17.97 4.06
CA LEU A 101 4.65 -17.04 2.92
C LEU A 101 5.59 -15.82 3.04
N THR A 102 6.78 -16.03 2.48
CA THR A 102 7.73 -15.08 1.87
C THR A 102 8.04 -13.74 2.57
N ASP A 103 9.28 -13.64 3.05
CA ASP A 103 9.99 -12.37 3.24
C ASP A 103 10.17 -11.69 1.88
N VAL A 104 9.41 -10.62 1.63
CA VAL A 104 9.69 -9.75 0.48
C VAL A 104 10.81 -8.80 0.91
N MET A 105 12.03 -9.04 0.41
CA MET A 105 13.13 -8.07 0.50
C MET A 105 12.62 -6.70 0.01
N PRO A 106 13.00 -5.56 0.63
CA PRO A 106 12.52 -4.24 0.22
C PRO A 106 12.68 -3.96 -1.28
N GLN A 107 13.74 -4.50 -1.90
CA GLN A 107 13.98 -4.41 -3.34
C GLN A 107 12.93 -5.15 -4.18
N ASN A 108 12.50 -6.33 -3.74
CA ASN A 108 11.43 -7.07 -4.41
C ASN A 108 10.10 -6.32 -4.28
N MET A 109 9.83 -5.74 -3.12
CA MET A 109 8.61 -4.94 -2.88
C MET A 109 8.49 -3.79 -3.88
N LEU A 110 9.56 -3.03 -4.12
CA LEU A 110 9.53 -1.91 -5.07
C LEU A 110 9.25 -2.37 -6.51
N GLN A 111 9.77 -3.52 -6.91
CA GLN A 111 9.49 -4.10 -8.24
C GLN A 111 8.02 -4.53 -8.38
N TRP A 112 7.45 -5.16 -7.34
CA TRP A 112 6.02 -5.52 -7.34
C TRP A 112 5.12 -4.28 -7.38
N VAL A 113 5.49 -3.22 -6.66
CA VAL A 113 4.79 -1.94 -6.74
C VAL A 113 4.88 -1.37 -8.16
N ASP A 114 6.05 -1.39 -8.79
CA ASP A 114 6.21 -0.90 -10.17
C ASP A 114 5.33 -1.66 -11.15
N ALA A 115 5.31 -2.99 -11.08
CA ALA A 115 4.44 -3.82 -11.89
C ALA A 115 2.94 -3.51 -11.62
N ALA A 116 2.56 -3.25 -10.36
CA ALA A 116 1.20 -2.86 -10.02
C ALA A 116 0.81 -1.49 -10.61
N LEU A 117 1.72 -0.50 -10.53
CA LEU A 117 1.52 0.84 -11.10
C LEU A 117 1.46 0.81 -12.63
N ALA A 118 2.11 -0.16 -13.28
CA ALA A 118 2.09 -0.37 -14.73
C ALA A 118 0.90 -1.22 -15.20
N GLY A 119 0.23 -1.95 -14.29
CA GLY A 119 -0.86 -2.85 -14.64
C GLY A 119 -0.44 -4.21 -15.16
N GLU A 120 0.79 -4.59 -14.85
CA GLU A 120 1.42 -5.83 -15.28
C GLU A 120 1.14 -6.99 -14.31
N LEU A 121 0.41 -6.74 -13.23
CA LEU A 121 -0.01 -7.77 -12.29
C LEU A 121 -1.36 -8.37 -12.69
N GLU A 122 -1.42 -9.70 -12.73
CA GLU A 122 -2.69 -10.40 -12.82
C GLU A 122 -3.50 -10.18 -11.53
N ALA A 123 -4.69 -9.61 -11.68
CA ALA A 123 -5.61 -9.42 -10.57
C ALA A 123 -6.30 -10.74 -10.23
N ASP A 124 -6.00 -11.29 -9.06
CA ASP A 124 -6.81 -12.36 -8.47
C ASP A 124 -8.10 -11.77 -7.90
N ARG A 125 -9.26 -12.18 -8.44
CA ARG A 125 -10.57 -11.75 -7.95
C ARG A 125 -11.10 -12.82 -7.01
N ARG A 126 -10.86 -12.66 -5.71
CA ARG A 126 -11.43 -13.55 -4.68
C ARG A 126 -12.95 -13.39 -4.66
N GLN A 127 -13.64 -14.49 -4.98
CA GLN A 127 -15.11 -14.60 -5.00
C GLN A 127 -15.68 -14.75 -3.60
#